data_AF-A0A2S2PJC7-F1
#
_entry.id   AF-A0A2S2PJC7-F1
#
_cell.length_a   1.000
_cell.length_b   1.000
_cell.length_c   1.000
_cell.angle_alpha   90.00
_cell.angle_beta   90.00
_cell.angle_gamma   90.00
#
_symmetry.space_group_name_H-M   'P 1'
#
loop_
_entity.id
_entity.type
_entity.pdbx_description
1 polymer ?
#
loop_
_entity_poly.entity_id
_entity_poly.type
_entity_poly.pdbx_seq_one_letter_code
_entity_poly.pdbx_strand_id
1 'polypeptide(L)'
;NINYKDACSNVLMDYAGFQNNLEEDKGNSNYLVTMANAKYGKKLAAVYRIYSIYITLEIIQPNDFQPDTISKIITNLIIGYNSSLFKKLKDTASPPVTTYC
;
A
#
# COMPACT_ATOMS: atom_id res chain seq x y z
N ASN A 1 18.13 -7.08 -3.29
CA ASN A 1 17.73 -6.88 -1.89
C ASN A 1 16.38 -6.18 -1.90
N ILE A 2 15.30 -6.86 -1.48
CA ILE A 2 13.94 -6.29 -1.53
C ILE A 2 13.65 -5.65 -0.19
N ASN A 3 13.24 -4.39 -0.22
CA ASN A 3 12.88 -3.65 0.97
C ASN A 3 11.35 -3.60 1.08
N TYR A 4 10.79 -4.47 1.93
CA TYR A 4 9.36 -4.53 2.21
C TYR A 4 8.80 -3.16 2.61
N LYS A 5 9.52 -2.44 3.48
CA LYS A 5 9.12 -1.12 3.97
C LYS A 5 9.02 -0.09 2.84
N ASP A 6 9.98 -0.11 1.91
CA ASP A 6 9.98 0.78 0.74
C ASP A 6 8.83 0.46 -0.22
N ALA A 7 8.56 -0.83 -0.46
CA ALA A 7 7.44 -1.25 -1.28
C ALA A 7 6.07 -0.95 -0.66
N CYS A 8 5.90 -1.19 0.63
CA CYS A 8 4.70 -0.80 1.38
C CYS A 8 4.49 0.71 1.34
N SER A 9 5.55 1.49 1.61
CA SER A 9 5.49 2.96 1.55
C SER A 9 5.13 3.46 0.16
N ASN A 10 5.68 2.86 -0.91
CA ASN A 10 5.34 3.23 -2.28
C ASN A 10 3.85 2.96 -2.60
N VAL A 11 3.30 1.83 -2.18
CA VAL A 11 1.88 1.54 -2.43
C VAL A 11 0.99 2.51 -1.67
N LEU A 12 1.29 2.77 -0.39
CA LEU A 12 0.45 3.65 0.44
C LEU A 12 0.60 5.13 0.03
N MET A 13 1.82 5.63 -0.16
CA MET A 13 2.06 7.04 -0.44
C MET A 13 1.96 7.35 -1.93
N ASP A 14 2.74 6.67 -2.77
CA ASP A 14 2.86 7.06 -4.18
C ASP A 14 1.64 6.64 -4.99
N TYR A 15 1.06 5.47 -4.70
CA TYR A 15 -0.09 4.95 -5.43
C TYR A 15 -1.43 5.32 -4.80
N ALA A 16 -1.63 5.08 -3.50
CA ALA A 16 -2.88 5.38 -2.81
C ALA A 16 -3.00 6.83 -2.33
N GLY A 17 -1.90 7.59 -2.31
CA GLY A 17 -1.91 9.03 -2.02
C GLY A 17 -1.93 9.38 -0.54
N PHE A 18 -1.58 8.47 0.36
CA PHE A 18 -1.39 8.80 1.77
C PHE A 18 -0.17 9.70 1.96
N GLN A 19 -0.26 10.62 2.90
CA GLN A 19 0.72 11.66 3.16
C GLN A 19 1.75 11.26 4.22
N ASN A 20 1.57 10.08 4.84
CA ASN A 20 2.38 9.67 6.00
C ASN A 20 2.26 10.71 7.12
N ASN A 21 1.05 11.25 7.28
CA ASN A 21 0.65 12.21 8.29
C ASN A 21 -0.68 11.75 8.86
N LEU A 22 -0.74 11.58 10.18
CA LEU A 22 -1.87 10.95 10.85
C LEU A 22 -3.20 11.71 10.64
N GLU A 23 -3.17 13.05 10.72
CA GLU A 23 -4.39 13.84 10.61
C GLU A 23 -4.88 13.95 9.17
N GLU A 24 -3.96 14.11 8.21
CA GLU A 24 -4.28 14.13 6.78
C GLU A 24 -4.78 12.75 6.31
N ASP A 25 -4.15 11.67 6.75
CA ASP A 25 -4.50 10.31 6.33
C ASP A 25 -5.83 9.83 6.91
N LYS A 26 -6.17 10.22 8.15
CA LYS A 26 -7.51 9.94 8.73
C LYS A 26 -8.63 10.62 7.94
N GLY A 27 -8.37 11.82 7.43
CA GLY A 27 -9.31 12.56 6.58
C GLY A 27 -9.36 12.04 5.14
N ASN A 28 -8.43 11.19 4.74
CA ASN A 28 -8.33 10.68 3.37
C ASN A 28 -9.30 9.54 3.11
N SER A 29 -10.56 9.89 2.81
CA SER A 29 -11.57 8.95 2.33
C SER A 29 -11.50 8.67 0.82
N ASN A 30 -10.66 9.42 0.08
CA ASN A 30 -10.63 9.44 -1.38
C ASN A 30 -9.50 8.58 -1.98
N TYR A 31 -8.87 7.70 -1.20
CA TYR A 31 -7.77 6.85 -1.69
C TYR A 31 -8.19 5.99 -2.89
N LEU A 32 -9.44 5.49 -2.94
CA LEU A 32 -9.95 4.73 -4.10
C LEU A 32 -9.96 5.57 -5.38
N VAL A 33 -10.42 6.82 -5.29
CA VAL A 33 -10.44 7.76 -6.42
C VAL A 33 -9.01 8.11 -6.84
N THR A 34 -8.11 8.29 -5.87
CA THR A 34 -6.69 8.57 -6.13
C THR A 34 -6.02 7.43 -6.89
N MET A 35 -6.25 6.17 -6.47
CA MET A 35 -5.74 5.00 -7.17
C MET A 35 -6.32 4.85 -8.58
N ALA A 36 -7.62 5.10 -8.75
CA ALA A 36 -8.28 5.04 -10.05
C ALA A 36 -7.66 6.04 -11.04
N ASN A 37 -7.37 7.26 -10.56
CA ASN A 37 -6.78 8.35 -11.34
C ASN A 37 -5.25 8.35 -11.36
N ALA A 38 -4.57 7.43 -10.67
CA ALA A 38 -3.11 7.39 -10.63
C ALA A 38 -2.53 7.20 -12.04
N LYS A 39 -1.44 7.93 -12.33
CA LYS A 39 -0.68 7.81 -13.58
C LYS A 39 -0.23 6.37 -13.78
N TYR A 40 -0.20 5.91 -15.04
CA TYR A 40 0.18 4.54 -15.41
C TYR A 40 1.51 4.09 -14.77
N GLY A 41 2.54 4.95 -14.76
CA GLY A 41 3.83 4.62 -14.14
C GLY A 41 3.74 4.33 -12.63
N LYS A 42 2.87 5.02 -11.89
CA LYS A 42 2.64 4.78 -10.45
C LYS A 42 1.93 3.44 -10.22
N LYS A 43 0.92 3.14 -11.05
CA LYS A 43 0.23 1.84 -11.03
C LYS A 43 1.21 0.70 -11.29
N LEU A 44 2.03 0.83 -12.33
CA LEU A 44 3.01 -0.18 -12.72
C LEU A 44 4.08 -0.39 -11.64
N ALA A 45 4.59 0.68 -11.03
CA ALA A 45 5.57 0.60 -9.94
C ALA A 45 5.00 -0.16 -8.72
N ALA A 46 3.76 0.13 -8.33
CA ALA A 46 3.10 -0.57 -7.23
C ALA A 46 2.94 -2.08 -7.52
N VAL A 47 2.53 -2.43 -8.74
CA VAL A 47 2.42 -3.83 -9.19
C VAL A 47 3.77 -4.54 -9.10
N TYR A 48 4.84 -3.95 -9.64
CA TYR A 48 6.18 -4.56 -9.62
C TYR A 48 6.72 -4.76 -8.21
N ARG A 49 6.48 -3.79 -7.31
CA ARG A 49 6.94 -3.87 -5.92
C ARG A 49 6.21 -4.96 -5.14
N ILE A 50 4.89 -5.08 -5.31
CA ILE A 50 4.09 -6.15 -4.71
C ILE A 50 4.46 -7.51 -5.31
N TYR A 51 4.65 -7.61 -6.62
CA TYR A 51 5.18 -8.80 -7.29
C TYR A 51 6.49 -9.27 -6.68
N SER A 52 7.45 -8.36 -6.60
CA SER A 52 8.80 -8.64 -6.11
C SER A 52 8.79 -9.21 -4.68
N ILE A 53 8.00 -8.59 -3.77
CA ILE A 53 7.86 -9.10 -2.39
C ILE A 53 7.28 -10.50 -2.37
N TYR A 54 6.11 -10.70 -2.98
CA TYR A 54 5.32 -11.93 -2.79
C TYR A 54 6.00 -13.14 -3.41
N ILE A 55 6.69 -12.95 -4.52
CA ILE A 55 7.47 -13.99 -5.20
C ILE A 55 8.73 -14.32 -4.39
N THR A 56 9.44 -13.31 -3.88
CA THR A 56 10.68 -13.54 -3.14
C THR A 56 10.46 -14.14 -1.76
N LEU A 57 9.32 -13.82 -1.15
CA LEU A 57 8.88 -14.45 0.10
C LEU A 57 8.18 -15.81 -0.14
N GLU A 58 8.11 -16.28 -1.39
CA GLU A 58 7.48 -17.55 -1.79
C GLU A 58 6.02 -17.69 -1.33
N ILE A 59 5.31 -16.56 -1.15
CA ILE A 59 3.90 -16.52 -0.73
C ILE A 59 2.99 -16.92 -1.89
N ILE A 60 3.36 -16.50 -3.11
CA ILE A 60 2.63 -16.77 -4.35
C ILE A 60 3.65 -17.18 -5.42
N GLN A 61 3.30 -18.15 -6.26
CA GLN A 61 4.13 -18.53 -7.40
C GLN A 61 3.97 -17.54 -8.57
N PRO A 62 4.98 -17.35 -9.44
CA PRO A 62 4.90 -16.43 -10.57
C PRO A 62 3.65 -16.61 -11.45
N ASN A 63 3.24 -17.86 -11.68
CA ASN A 63 2.10 -18.19 -12.53
C ASN A 63 0.73 -17.86 -11.89
N ASP A 64 0.68 -17.81 -10.56
CA ASP A 64 -0.53 -17.50 -9.79
C ASP A 64 -0.70 -15.99 -9.57
N PHE A 65 0.29 -15.21 -10.02
CA PHE A 65 0.32 -13.76 -9.87
C PHE A 65 -0.47 -13.03 -10.97
N GLN A 66 -1.77 -13.30 -11.00
CA GLN A 66 -2.71 -12.74 -11.95
C GLN A 66 -3.15 -11.31 -11.57
N PRO A 67 -3.64 -10.49 -12.52
CA PRO A 67 -4.08 -9.11 -12.26
C PRO A 67 -5.07 -8.96 -11.10
N ASP A 68 -6.03 -9.87 -10.96
CA ASP A 68 -7.02 -9.85 -9.88
C ASP A 68 -6.39 -10.12 -8.51
N THR A 69 -5.41 -11.03 -8.45
CA THR A 69 -4.62 -11.31 -7.25
C THR A 69 -3.87 -10.05 -6.79
N ILE A 70 -3.25 -9.33 -7.73
CA ILE A 70 -2.53 -8.08 -7.45
C ILE A 70 -3.48 -7.02 -6.91
N SER A 71 -4.61 -6.82 -7.58
CA SER A 71 -5.62 -5.85 -7.18
C SER A 71 -6.08 -6.12 -5.74
N LYS A 72 -6.38 -7.38 -5.43
CA LYS A 72 -6.81 -7.81 -4.09
C LYS A 72 -5.74 -7.58 -3.03
N ILE A 73 -4.47 -7.89 -3.31
CA ILE A 73 -3.36 -7.64 -2.37
C ILE A 73 -3.23 -6.16 -2.05
N ILE A 74 -3.22 -5.30 -3.08
CA ILE A 74 -3.08 -3.85 -2.90
C ILE A 74 -4.28 -3.30 -2.11
N THR A 75 -5.50 -3.69 -2.47
CA THR A 75 -6.71 -3.27 -1.75
C THR A 75 -6.67 -3.71 -0.29
N ASN A 76 -6.27 -4.96 0.01
CA ASN A 76 -6.16 -5.44 1.38
C ASN A 76 -5.12 -4.66 2.19
N LEU A 77 -3.97 -4.33 1.60
CA LEU A 77 -2.94 -3.51 2.25
C LEU A 77 -3.51 -2.13 2.65
N ILE A 78 -4.24 -1.49 1.73
CA ILE A 78 -4.82 -0.17 1.94
C ILE A 78 -5.95 -0.21 2.97
N ILE A 79 -6.84 -1.19 2.90
CA ILE A 79 -7.90 -1.39 3.91
C ILE A 79 -7.28 -1.65 5.29
N GLY A 80 -6.20 -2.43 5.34
CA GLY A 80 -5.43 -2.71 6.55
C GLY A 80 -4.82 -1.45 7.16
N TYR A 81 -4.18 -0.61 6.33
CA TYR A 81 -3.65 0.68 6.75
C TYR A 81 -4.76 1.60 7.27
N ASN A 82 -5.83 1.78 6.48
CA ASN A 82 -6.95 2.63 6.84
C ASN A 82 -7.60 2.18 8.16
N SER A 83 -7.84 0.87 8.32
CA SER A 83 -8.34 0.31 9.58
C SER A 83 -7.41 0.56 10.77
N SER A 84 -6.09 0.59 10.53
CA SER A 84 -5.08 0.81 11.56
C SER A 84 -5.01 2.28 12.00
N LEU A 85 -5.29 3.22 11.09
CA LEU A 85 -5.44 4.66 11.39
C LEU A 85 -6.56 4.92 12.42
N PHE A 86 -7.65 4.16 12.38
CA PHE A 86 -8.77 4.30 13.32
C PHE A 86 -8.62 3.53 14.63
N LYS A 87 -7.65 2.59 14.71
CA LYS A 87 -7.43 1.73 15.89
C LYS A 87 -6.21 2.16 16.71
N LYS A 88 -5.01 1.72 16.32
CA LYS A 88 -3.77 1.86 17.11
C LYS A 88 -2.89 3.04 16.67
N LEU A 89 -2.84 3.33 15.37
CA LEU A 89 -2.01 4.43 14.85
C LEU A 89 -2.55 5.80 15.29
N LYS A 90 -3.86 5.88 15.61
CA LYS A 90 -4.51 7.09 16.13
C LYS A 90 -3.81 7.68 17.36
N ASP A 91 -3.26 6.82 18.23
CA ASP A 91 -2.84 7.22 19.57
C ASP A 91 -1.31 7.21 19.77
N THR A 92 -0.54 6.57 18.87
CA THR A 92 0.87 6.23 19.17
C THR A 92 1.88 6.38 18.02
N ALA A 93 1.47 6.66 16.78
CA ALA A 93 2.37 6.54 15.63
C ALA A 93 2.41 7.79 14.75
N SER A 94 3.55 8.49 14.78
CA SER A 94 3.89 9.51 13.79
C SER A 94 5.36 9.34 13.37
N PRO A 95 5.66 9.12 12.08
CA PRO A 95 4.72 9.18 10.95
C PRO A 95 4.10 7.79 10.62
N PRO A 96 2.78 7.74 10.33
CA PRO A 96 1.97 6.50 10.37
C PRO A 96 2.28 5.45 9.30
N VAL A 97 2.52 5.82 8.04
CA VAL A 97 2.90 4.87 6.98
C VAL A 97 4.20 4.17 7.34
N THR A 98 5.22 4.94 7.75
CA THR A 98 6.52 4.35 8.11
C THR A 98 6.48 3.47 9.36
N THR A 99 5.48 3.67 10.22
CA THR A 99 5.24 2.84 11.41
C THR A 99 4.46 1.58 11.07
N TYR A 100 3.56 1.67 10.08
CA TYR A 100 2.74 0.54 9.63
C TYR A 100 3.53 -0.47 8.78
N CYS A 101 4.50 -0.01 7.98
CA CYS A 101 5.20 -0.79 6.96
C CYS A 101 6.41 -1.63 7.43
#